data_AF-A0A2S8NW81-F1
#
_entry.id   AF-A0A2S8NW81-F1
#
_cell.length_a   1.000
_cell.length_b   1.000
_cell.length_c   1.000
_cell.angle_alpha   90.00
_cell.angle_beta   90.00
_cell.angle_gamma   90.00
#
_symmetry.space_group_name_H-M   'P 1'
#
loop_
_entity.id
_entity.type
_entity.pdbx_description
1 polymer ?
#
loop_
_entity_poly.entity_id
_entity_poly.type
_entity_poly.pdbx_seq_one_letter_code
_entity_poly.pdbx_strand_id
1 'polypeptide(L)'
;MSLKLRTYLEFLERNPGKAELTEYMTGLTDSNQIEFKNLFLFSYYGMEQLAKTEKLHKIIDFYITTSTIVATIGSLVCTAVLNNLFFEFGSAGFIAIFALLNLVSLMFVLHYQKKPIYVAQNTIWQITIKQYLHWLARDSEDFTTILKEFTDQFPEKKSDKFMKLIFKKLVQ
;
A
#
# COMPACT_ATOMS: atom_id res chain seq x y z
N MET A 1 -26.39 9.93 -10.13
CA MET A 1 -25.55 8.74 -9.91
C MET A 1 -24.42 9.00 -8.92
N SER A 2 -23.66 10.11 -9.05
CA SER A 2 -22.55 10.45 -8.12
C SER A 2 -22.96 10.59 -6.65
N LEU A 3 -24.11 11.20 -6.34
CA LEU A 3 -24.56 11.39 -4.94
C LEU A 3 -24.76 10.04 -4.21
N LYS A 4 -25.32 9.04 -4.91
CA LYS A 4 -25.58 7.71 -4.36
C LYS A 4 -24.29 6.94 -4.09
N LEU A 5 -23.37 6.93 -5.05
CA LEU A 5 -22.04 6.32 -4.89
C LEU A 5 -21.25 6.99 -3.77
N ARG A 6 -21.36 8.32 -3.65
CA ARG A 6 -20.76 9.08 -2.56
C ARG A 6 -21.30 8.63 -1.21
N THR A 7 -22.62 8.53 -1.04
CA THR A 7 -23.23 8.03 0.21
C THR A 7 -22.76 6.63 0.55
N TYR A 8 -22.62 5.76 -0.45
CA TYR A 8 -22.10 4.40 -0.24
C TYR A 8 -20.64 4.40 0.21
N LEU A 9 -19.78 5.21 -0.42
CA LEU A 9 -18.38 5.35 -0.03
C LEU A 9 -18.24 5.98 1.37
N GLU A 10 -19.02 6.99 1.70
CA GLU A 10 -19.04 7.61 3.04
C GLU A 10 -19.49 6.62 4.12
N PHE A 11 -20.42 5.71 3.81
CA PHE A 11 -20.77 4.61 4.70
C PHE A 11 -19.60 3.63 4.88
N LEU A 12 -18.94 3.24 3.78
CA LEU A 12 -17.79 2.33 3.82
C LEU A 12 -16.56 2.94 4.51
N GLU A 13 -16.38 4.26 4.47
CA GLU A 13 -15.27 4.97 5.12
C GLU A 13 -15.26 4.73 6.64
N ARG A 14 -16.43 4.58 7.24
CA ARG A 14 -16.60 4.30 8.68
C ARG A 14 -16.12 2.90 9.07
N ASN A 15 -15.75 2.06 8.09
CA ASN A 15 -15.43 0.66 8.24
C ASN A 15 -16.51 -0.10 9.04
N PRO A 16 -17.75 -0.16 8.51
CA PRO A 16 -18.88 -0.72 9.22
C PRO A 16 -18.67 -2.21 9.52
N GLY A 17 -19.13 -2.65 10.69
CA GLY A 17 -19.07 -4.06 11.07
C GLY A 17 -19.97 -4.93 10.19
N LYS A 18 -19.78 -6.25 10.22
CA LYS A 18 -20.59 -7.20 9.42
C LYS A 18 -22.11 -7.04 9.65
N ALA A 19 -22.52 -6.80 10.90
CA ALA A 19 -23.93 -6.60 11.25
C ALA A 19 -24.49 -5.35 10.58
N GLU A 20 -23.81 -4.21 10.74
CA GLU A 20 -24.18 -2.93 10.13
C GLU A 20 -24.21 -2.99 8.59
N LEU A 21 -23.22 -3.66 7.98
CA LEU A 21 -23.17 -3.88 6.54
C LEU A 21 -24.37 -4.71 6.04
N THR A 22 -24.77 -5.74 6.80
CA THR A 22 -25.91 -6.59 6.47
C THR A 22 -27.21 -5.81 6.57
N GLU A 23 -27.39 -5.07 7.67
CA GLU A 23 -28.56 -4.21 7.90
C GLU A 23 -28.70 -3.15 6.80
N TYR A 24 -27.60 -2.47 6.48
CA TYR A 24 -27.56 -1.47 5.40
C TYR A 24 -27.94 -2.07 4.05
N MET A 25 -27.41 -3.25 3.70
CA MET A 25 -27.80 -3.95 2.46
C MET A 25 -29.27 -4.34 2.45
N THR A 26 -29.82 -4.85 3.55
CA THR A 26 -31.23 -5.26 3.61
C THR A 26 -32.21 -4.09 3.47
N GLY A 27 -31.79 -2.88 3.81
CA GLY A 27 -32.58 -1.66 3.62
C GLY A 27 -32.59 -1.12 2.18
N LEU A 28 -31.79 -1.69 1.27
CA LEU A 28 -31.70 -1.27 -0.13
C LEU A 28 -32.63 -2.11 -1.03
N THR A 29 -33.12 -1.52 -2.11
CA THR A 29 -33.81 -2.27 -3.19
C THR A 29 -32.85 -3.23 -3.90
N ASP A 30 -33.36 -4.27 -4.56
CA ASP A 30 -32.52 -5.30 -5.22
C ASP A 30 -31.48 -4.70 -6.17
N SER A 31 -31.87 -3.72 -6.99
CA SER A 31 -30.96 -3.01 -7.90
C SER A 31 -29.89 -2.21 -7.14
N ASN A 32 -30.28 -1.57 -6.04
CA ASN A 32 -29.36 -0.79 -5.20
C ASN A 32 -28.39 -1.69 -4.42
N GLN A 33 -28.83 -2.89 -4.03
CA GLN A 33 -27.98 -3.89 -3.38
C GLN A 33 -26.88 -4.39 -4.32
N ILE A 34 -27.22 -4.66 -5.59
CA ILE A 34 -26.24 -5.11 -6.60
C ILE A 34 -25.17 -4.02 -6.81
N GLU A 35 -25.60 -2.77 -7.01
CA GLU A 35 -24.68 -1.64 -7.19
C GLU A 35 -23.77 -1.43 -5.97
N PHE A 36 -24.32 -1.53 -4.76
CA PHE A 36 -23.55 -1.43 -3.54
C PHE A 36 -22.54 -2.59 -3.38
N LYS A 37 -22.94 -3.83 -3.66
CA LYS A 37 -22.04 -4.99 -3.64
C LYS A 37 -20.89 -4.83 -4.63
N ASN A 38 -21.15 -4.34 -5.83
CA ASN A 38 -20.12 -4.12 -6.86
C ASN A 38 -19.14 -3.04 -6.43
N LEU A 39 -19.62 -1.93 -5.85
CA LEU A 39 -18.77 -0.89 -5.30
C LEU A 39 -17.92 -1.40 -4.11
N PHE A 40 -18.51 -2.21 -3.24
CA PHE A 40 -17.78 -2.82 -2.13
C PHE A 40 -16.68 -3.77 -2.61
N LEU A 41 -16.98 -4.61 -3.61
CA LEU A 41 -15.99 -5.46 -4.27
C LEU A 41 -14.86 -4.63 -4.88
N PHE A 42 -15.20 -3.61 -5.66
CA PHE A 42 -14.23 -2.70 -6.26
C PHE A 42 -13.30 -2.07 -5.21
N SER A 43 -13.87 -1.59 -4.10
CA SER A 43 -13.14 -1.03 -2.95
C SER A 43 -12.21 -2.05 -2.29
N TYR A 44 -12.66 -3.29 -2.12
CA TYR A 44 -11.83 -4.36 -1.56
C TYR A 44 -10.65 -4.71 -2.47
N TYR A 45 -10.89 -4.79 -3.78
CA TYR A 45 -9.81 -5.03 -4.75
C TYR A 45 -8.81 -3.88 -4.82
N GLY A 46 -9.28 -2.63 -4.75
CA GLY A 46 -8.43 -1.45 -4.62
C GLY A 46 -7.52 -1.51 -3.40
N MET A 47 -8.08 -1.88 -2.24
CA MET A 47 -7.30 -2.06 -1.01
C MET A 47 -6.24 -3.17 -1.14
N GLU A 48 -6.59 -4.32 -1.71
CA GLU A 48 -5.64 -5.42 -1.94
C GLU A 48 -4.54 -5.03 -2.94
N GLN A 49 -4.84 -4.23 -3.97
CA GLN A 49 -3.83 -3.71 -4.89
C GLN A 49 -2.90 -2.72 -4.19
N LEU A 50 -3.43 -1.77 -3.42
CA LEU A 50 -2.62 -0.84 -2.63
C LEU A 50 -1.72 -1.59 -1.63
N ALA A 51 -2.25 -2.59 -0.94
CA ALA A 51 -1.48 -3.43 -0.02
C ALA A 51 -0.36 -4.22 -0.73
N LYS A 52 -0.58 -4.68 -1.97
CA LYS A 52 0.46 -5.33 -2.78
C LYS A 52 1.54 -4.34 -3.24
N THR A 53 1.14 -3.14 -3.66
CA THR A 53 2.04 -2.08 -4.09
C THR A 53 2.92 -1.59 -2.94
N GLU A 54 2.37 -1.45 -1.73
CA GLU A 54 3.16 -1.13 -0.53
C GLU A 54 4.15 -2.24 -0.18
N LYS A 55 3.75 -3.51 -0.29
CA LYS A 55 4.67 -4.65 -0.11
C LYS A 55 5.79 -4.65 -1.15
N LEU A 56 5.49 -4.33 -2.41
CA LEU A 56 6.48 -4.26 -3.47
C LEU A 56 7.47 -3.11 -3.25
N HIS A 57 6.99 -1.93 -2.85
CA HIS A 57 7.86 -0.81 -2.46
C HIS A 57 8.79 -1.19 -1.32
N LYS A 58 8.30 -1.91 -0.28
CA LYS A 58 9.16 -2.43 0.80
C LYS A 58 10.27 -3.36 0.30
N ILE A 59 9.98 -4.21 -0.69
CA ILE A 59 10.99 -5.10 -1.30
C ILE A 59 12.02 -4.29 -2.07
N ILE A 60 11.58 -3.31 -2.88
CA ILE A 60 12.46 -2.43 -3.65
C ILE A 60 13.36 -1.62 -2.71
N ASP A 61 12.80 -1.02 -1.66
CA ASP A 61 13.56 -0.27 -0.65
C ASP A 61 14.60 -1.14 0.07
N PHE A 62 14.28 -2.41 0.34
CA PHE A 62 15.23 -3.38 0.87
C PHE A 62 16.38 -3.66 -0.09
N TYR A 63 16.11 -3.86 -1.38
CA TYR A 63 17.15 -4.10 -2.39
C TYR A 63 18.04 -2.87 -2.62
N ILE A 64 17.46 -1.66 -2.69
CA ILE A 64 18.22 -0.40 -2.81
C ILE A 64 19.14 -0.23 -1.60
N THR A 65 18.61 -0.48 -0.39
CA THR A 65 19.39 -0.41 0.84
C THR A 65 20.54 -1.42 0.84
N THR A 66 20.25 -2.67 0.49
CA THR A 66 21.26 -3.74 0.45
C THR A 66 22.34 -3.45 -0.60
N SER A 67 21.95 -2.97 -1.78
CA SER A 67 22.89 -2.56 -2.83
C SER A 67 23.81 -1.43 -2.36
N THR A 68 23.26 -0.44 -1.66
CA THR A 68 24.05 0.66 -1.08
C THR A 68 25.06 0.14 -0.06
N ILE A 69 24.64 -0.77 0.84
CA ILE A 69 25.53 -1.40 1.84
C ILE A 69 26.68 -2.16 1.15
N VAL A 70 26.37 -2.97 0.13
CA VAL A 70 27.38 -3.75 -0.61
C VAL A 70 28.35 -2.84 -1.34
N ALA A 71 27.87 -1.77 -1.99
CA ALA A 71 28.72 -0.79 -2.66
C ALA A 71 29.67 -0.07 -1.68
N THR A 72 29.16 0.29 -0.50
CA THR A 72 29.96 0.91 0.57
C THR A 72 31.04 -0.04 1.08
N ILE A 73 30.70 -1.31 1.36
CA ILE A 73 31.70 -2.31 1.80
C ILE A 73 32.74 -2.55 0.71
N GLY A 74 32.31 -2.69 -0.56
CA GLY A 74 33.23 -2.84 -1.68
C GLY A 74 34.19 -1.67 -1.84
N SER A 75 33.71 -0.43 -1.67
CA SER A 75 34.54 0.78 -1.70
C SER A 75 35.55 0.82 -0.54
N LEU A 76 35.14 0.44 0.67
CA LEU A 76 36.03 0.30 1.84
C LEU A 76 37.14 -0.73 1.61
N VAL A 77 36.79 -1.91 1.09
CA VAL A 77 37.76 -2.97 0.79
C VAL A 77 38.74 -2.52 -0.31
N CYS A 78 38.26 -1.94 -1.41
CA CYS A 78 39.12 -1.41 -2.46
C CYS A 78 40.07 -0.33 -1.93
N THR A 79 39.57 0.58 -1.09
CA THR A 79 40.39 1.66 -0.50
C THR A 79 41.44 1.08 0.45
N ALA A 80 41.10 0.09 1.28
CA ALA A 80 42.04 -0.58 2.18
C ALA A 80 43.13 -1.37 1.41
N VAL A 81 42.75 -2.06 0.34
CA VAL A 81 43.68 -2.81 -0.52
C VAL A 81 44.62 -1.86 -1.26
N LEU A 82 44.10 -0.78 -1.85
CA LEU A 82 44.92 0.24 -2.51
C LEU A 82 45.86 0.94 -1.53
N ASN A 83 45.41 1.21 -0.31
CA ASN A 83 46.24 1.82 0.73
C ASN A 83 47.38 0.90 1.19
N ASN A 84 47.12 -0.42 1.29
CA ASN A 84 48.17 -1.41 1.60
C ASN A 84 49.17 -1.60 0.44
N LEU A 85 48.77 -1.31 -0.81
CA LEU A 85 49.61 -1.47 -2.00
C LEU A 85 50.45 -0.22 -2.35
N PHE A 86 50.02 1.00 -1.99
CA PHE A 86 50.51 2.24 -2.64
C PHE A 86 50.98 3.40 -1.72
N PHE A 87 51.43 3.17 -0.46
CA PHE A 87 52.19 4.08 0.44
C PHE A 87 51.51 4.56 1.75
N GLU A 88 52.38 4.70 2.77
CA GLU A 88 52.22 5.28 4.12
C GLU A 88 51.88 6.79 4.14
N PHE A 89 50.77 7.23 3.57
CA PHE A 89 50.33 8.63 3.72
C PHE A 89 49.02 8.74 4.49
N GLY A 90 49.06 9.30 5.72
CA GLY A 90 48.01 10.12 6.37
C GLY A 90 46.51 9.72 6.26
N SER A 91 46.21 8.50 5.81
CA SER A 91 44.92 8.08 5.25
C SER A 91 44.01 7.45 6.29
N ALA A 92 44.55 7.06 7.45
CA ALA A 92 43.79 6.50 8.55
C ALA A 92 42.68 7.46 9.03
N GLY A 93 42.95 8.77 9.04
CA GLY A 93 41.95 9.79 9.39
C GLY A 93 40.83 9.91 8.35
N PHE A 94 41.17 9.88 7.06
CA PHE A 94 40.20 9.92 5.97
C PHE A 94 39.33 8.65 5.94
N ILE A 95 39.96 7.47 6.11
CA ILE A 95 39.26 6.18 6.21
C ILE A 95 38.33 6.16 7.43
N ALA A 96 38.78 6.67 8.58
CA ALA A 96 37.97 6.74 9.79
C ALA A 96 36.76 7.68 9.63
N ILE A 97 36.94 8.88 9.06
CA ILE A 97 35.86 9.83 8.81
C ILE A 97 34.86 9.28 7.79
N PHE A 98 35.35 8.66 6.72
CA PHE A 98 34.52 8.03 5.70
C PHE A 98 33.74 6.84 6.27
N ALA A 99 34.38 5.98 7.08
CA ALA A 99 33.72 4.88 7.76
C ALA A 99 32.65 5.38 8.75
N LEU A 100 32.91 6.47 9.48
CA LEU A 100 31.97 7.04 10.45
C LEU A 100 30.74 7.66 9.76
N LEU A 101 30.92 8.40 8.66
CA LEU A 101 29.81 8.94 7.85
C LEU A 101 28.94 7.83 7.25
N ASN A 102 29.55 6.72 6.85
CA ASN A 102 28.83 5.54 6.36
C ASN A 102 28.08 4.80 7.48
N LEU A 103 28.67 4.71 8.68
CA LEU A 103 28.00 4.15 9.87
C LEU A 103 26.79 4.98 10.29
N VAL A 104 26.90 6.31 10.24
CA VAL A 104 25.79 7.24 10.50
C VAL A 104 24.69 7.09 9.45
N SER A 105 25.05 6.98 8.17
CA SER A 105 24.11 6.75 7.08
C SER A 105 23.38 5.39 7.23
N LEU A 106 24.12 4.34 7.62
CA LEU A 106 23.56 3.01 7.90
C LEU A 106 22.61 3.05 9.11
N MET A 107 22.98 3.73 10.18
CA MET A 107 22.11 3.94 11.35
C MET A 107 20.83 4.69 10.97
N PHE A 108 20.93 5.69 10.08
CA PHE A 108 19.77 6.44 9.60
C PHE A 108 18.83 5.56 8.77
N VAL A 109 19.37 4.77 7.84
CA VAL A 109 18.60 3.83 7.03
C VAL A 109 17.95 2.75 7.91
N LEU A 110 18.69 2.16 8.84
CA LEU A 110 18.15 1.17 9.78
C LEU A 110 17.09 1.77 10.72
N HIS A 111 17.25 3.03 11.14
CA HIS A 111 16.25 3.73 11.95
C HIS A 111 14.96 4.00 11.16
N TYR A 112 15.06 4.41 9.89
CA TYR A 112 13.89 4.59 9.02
C TYR A 112 13.21 3.27 8.66
N GLN A 113 13.98 2.19 8.44
CA GLN A 113 13.44 0.85 8.21
C GLN A 113 12.78 0.25 9.46
N LYS A 114 13.27 0.57 10.66
CA LYS A 114 12.69 0.16 11.95
C LYS A 114 11.37 0.85 12.30
N LYS A 115 10.82 1.71 11.45
CA LYS A 115 9.40 2.00 11.50
C LYS A 115 8.71 0.98 10.61
N PRO A 116 8.32 -0.20 11.12
CA PRO A 116 7.33 -0.97 10.43
C PRO A 116 6.07 -0.13 10.48
N ILE A 117 5.79 0.59 9.40
CA ILE A 117 4.44 1.05 9.13
C ILE A 117 3.69 -0.25 8.82
N TYR A 118 3.29 -0.95 9.88
CA TYR A 118 2.15 -1.84 9.85
C TYR A 118 0.96 -0.90 9.63
N VAL A 119 0.76 -0.50 8.38
CA VAL A 119 -0.49 0.14 8.01
C VAL A 119 -1.52 -0.95 8.25
N ALA A 120 -2.26 -0.84 9.35
CA ALA A 120 -3.29 -1.81 9.68
C ALA A 120 -4.22 -1.90 8.46
N GLN A 121 -4.77 -3.08 8.19
CA GLN A 121 -5.66 -3.29 7.05
C GLN A 121 -6.83 -2.29 7.06
N ASN A 122 -7.28 -1.91 8.26
CA ASN A 122 -8.27 -0.85 8.49
C ASN A 122 -7.79 0.54 8.01
N THR A 123 -6.51 0.85 8.17
CA THR A 123 -5.89 2.10 7.70
C THR A 123 -5.77 2.12 6.17
N ILE A 124 -5.40 1.01 5.53
CA ILE A 124 -5.36 0.90 4.05
C ILE A 124 -6.78 1.03 3.47
N TRP A 125 -7.77 0.42 4.12
CA TRP A 125 -9.18 0.56 3.74
C TRP A 125 -9.61 2.02 3.73
N GLN A 126 -9.40 2.75 4.82
CA GLN A 126 -9.76 4.17 4.91
C GLN A 126 -9.05 5.03 3.85
N ILE A 127 -7.76 4.76 3.58
CA ILE A 127 -7.01 5.47 2.53
C ILE A 127 -7.64 5.21 1.15
N THR A 128 -7.97 3.95 0.85
CA THR A 128 -8.58 3.55 -0.43
C THR A 128 -9.93 4.26 -0.63
N ILE A 129 -10.80 4.23 0.38
CA ILE A 129 -12.12 4.86 0.31
C ILE A 129 -12.00 6.38 0.17
N LYS A 130 -11.08 7.03 0.90
CA LYS A 130 -10.83 8.48 0.76
C LYS A 130 -10.33 8.85 -0.63
N GLN A 131 -9.45 8.05 -1.23
CA GLN A 131 -9.00 8.24 -2.60
C GLN A 131 -10.18 8.13 -3.59
N TYR A 132 -11.08 7.18 -3.38
CA TYR A 132 -12.27 7.02 -4.24
C TYR A 132 -13.27 8.16 -4.05
N LEU A 133 -13.48 8.64 -2.82
CA LEU A 133 -14.28 9.85 -2.56
C LEU A 133 -13.70 11.08 -3.26
N HIS A 134 -12.38 11.26 -3.19
CA HIS A 134 -11.69 12.35 -3.86
C HIS A 134 -11.77 12.24 -5.39
N TRP A 135 -11.60 11.03 -5.94
CA TRP A 135 -11.71 10.79 -7.38
C TRP A 135 -13.15 11.04 -7.86
N LEU A 136 -14.15 10.52 -7.16
CA LEU A 136 -15.56 10.76 -7.47
C LEU A 136 -15.91 12.26 -7.41
N ALA A 137 -15.30 13.04 -6.51
CA ALA A 137 -15.50 14.48 -6.42
C ALA A 137 -14.81 15.26 -7.55
N ARG A 138 -13.67 14.75 -8.05
CA ARG A 138 -12.86 15.41 -9.09
C ARG A 138 -13.35 15.08 -10.50
N ASP A 139 -13.62 13.80 -10.75
CA ASP A 139 -14.02 13.26 -12.05
C ASP A 139 -14.97 12.07 -11.86
N SER A 140 -16.25 12.40 -11.69
CA SER A 140 -17.26 11.38 -11.40
C SER A 140 -17.54 10.47 -12.60
N GLU A 141 -17.35 10.97 -13.83
CA GLU A 141 -17.68 10.25 -15.05
C GLU A 141 -16.64 9.16 -15.32
N ASP A 142 -15.36 9.51 -15.19
CA ASP A 142 -14.24 8.57 -15.26
C ASP A 142 -14.36 7.47 -14.19
N PHE A 143 -14.62 7.86 -12.94
CA PHE A 143 -14.83 6.89 -11.85
C PHE A 143 -15.99 5.92 -12.16
N THR A 144 -17.13 6.43 -12.64
CA THR A 144 -18.27 5.57 -12.98
C THR A 144 -17.99 4.65 -14.15
N THR A 145 -17.21 5.09 -15.12
CA THR A 145 -16.81 4.30 -16.29
C THR A 145 -15.94 3.13 -15.84
N ILE A 146 -14.94 3.38 -15.00
CA ILE A 146 -14.04 2.34 -14.49
C ILE A 146 -14.75 1.36 -13.56
N LEU A 147 -15.66 1.84 -12.71
CA LEU A 147 -16.51 0.98 -11.89
C LEU A 147 -17.39 0.07 -12.76
N LYS A 148 -17.91 0.60 -13.86
CA LYS A 148 -18.73 -0.16 -14.81
C LYS A 148 -17.88 -1.20 -15.55
N GLU A 149 -16.71 -0.84 -16.06
CA GLU A 149 -15.77 -1.78 -16.68
C GLU A 149 -15.36 -2.90 -15.72
N PHE A 150 -15.08 -2.57 -14.47
CA PHE A 150 -14.82 -3.57 -13.44
C PHE A 150 -16.00 -4.52 -13.27
N THR A 151 -17.22 -3.99 -13.20
CA THR A 151 -18.44 -4.79 -13.06
C THR A 151 -18.69 -5.68 -14.27
N ASP A 152 -18.50 -5.16 -15.48
CA ASP A 152 -18.69 -5.90 -16.74
C ASP A 152 -17.67 -7.04 -16.89
N GLN A 153 -16.46 -6.85 -16.37
CA GLN A 153 -15.43 -7.88 -16.34
C GLN A 153 -15.59 -8.87 -15.17
N PHE A 154 -16.37 -8.51 -14.14
CA PHE A 154 -16.57 -9.36 -12.97
C PHE A 154 -17.81 -10.25 -13.17
N PRO A 155 -17.66 -11.58 -13.29
CA PRO A 155 -18.80 -12.45 -13.51
C PRO A 155 -19.74 -12.41 -12.29
N GLU A 156 -20.95 -11.86 -12.45
CA GLU A 156 -21.97 -11.70 -11.40
C GLU A 156 -22.19 -12.99 -10.58
N LYS A 157 -22.14 -14.16 -11.24
CA LYS A 157 -22.27 -15.49 -10.60
C LYS A 157 -21.21 -15.78 -9.52
N LYS A 158 -20.13 -15.00 -9.44
CA LYS A 158 -19.08 -15.12 -8.41
C LYS A 158 -19.17 -14.04 -7.32
N SER A 159 -19.98 -12.99 -7.51
CA SER A 159 -20.08 -11.85 -6.58
C SER A 159 -20.45 -12.29 -5.15
N ASP A 160 -21.52 -13.07 -4.98
CA ASP A 160 -21.94 -13.55 -3.64
C ASP A 160 -20.91 -14.48 -2.98
N LYS A 161 -20.18 -15.28 -3.77
CA LYS A 161 -19.10 -16.13 -3.26
C LYS A 161 -17.93 -15.28 -2.77
N PHE A 162 -17.56 -14.25 -3.51
CA PHE A 162 -16.51 -13.31 -3.12
C PHE A 162 -16.92 -12.45 -1.92
N MET A 163 -18.15 -11.96 -1.85
CA MET A 163 -18.68 -11.25 -0.68
C MET A 163 -18.54 -12.10 0.58
N LYS A 164 -18.94 -13.37 0.55
CA LYS A 164 -18.77 -14.30 1.70
C LYS A 164 -17.30 -14.47 2.10
N LEU A 165 -16.39 -14.55 1.13
CA LEU A 165 -14.94 -14.64 1.38
C LEU A 165 -14.38 -13.35 2.00
N ILE A 166 -14.80 -12.19 1.50
CA ILE A 166 -14.38 -10.87 2.00
C ILE A 166 -14.87 -10.66 3.42
N PHE A 167 -16.14 -10.95 3.70
CA PHE A 167 -16.70 -10.91 5.06
C PHE A 167 -15.97 -11.84 6.04
N LYS A 168 -15.40 -12.95 5.56
CA LYS A 168 -14.60 -13.85 6.40
C LYS A 168 -13.21 -13.27 6.71
N LYS A 169 -12.61 -12.53 5.77
CA LYS A 169 -11.26 -11.94 5.90
C LYS A 169 -11.22 -10.62 6.65
N LEU A 170 -12.24 -9.77 6.50
CA LEU A 170 -12.29 -8.43 7.13
C LEU A 170 -12.67 -8.48 8.64
N VAL A 171 -13.09 -9.63 9.15
CA VAL A 171 -13.63 -9.81 10.52
C VAL A 171 -12.70 -10.64 11.43
N GLN A 172 -11.49 -10.97 10.96
CA GLN A 172 -10.42 -11.52 11.80
C GLN A 172 -9.46 -10.42 12.24
#